data_AF-A0A1H4QF71-F1
#
_entry.id   AF-A0A1H4QF71-F1
#
_cell.length_a   1.000
_cell.length_b   1.000
_cell.length_c   1.000
_cell.angle_alpha   90.00
_cell.angle_beta   90.00
_cell.angle_gamma   90.00
#
_symmetry.space_group_name_H-M   'P 1'
#
loop_
_entity.id
_entity.type
_entity.pdbx_description
1 polymer ?
#
loop_
_entity_poly.entity_id
_entity_poly.type
_entity_poly.pdbx_seq_one_letter_code
_entity_poly.pdbx_strand_id
1 'polypeptide(L)'
;MILDSPWTELAGVSRPDISAWKWVVIVAAMLLLSVPIMVWKERWRVAWRWSKSVLFFVGFLCIAIPVVAGGAGVIIGDTYAKADVDDVVAQVLSVHPYSVARATAIVVGPSENAAGSVLDVPYQGEGIDYWIDFTGVTRLGDVVPCRSTLSVRRDNAPRGKSAPVFARMVGACGRGTPPLTVERT
;
A
#
# COMPACT_ATOMS: atom_id res chain seq x y z
N MET A 1 -4.25 -20.01 24.74
CA MET A 1 -5.40 -19.68 23.86
C MET A 1 -4.89 -19.68 22.44
N ILE A 2 -5.47 -20.50 21.56
CA ILE A 2 -4.99 -20.62 20.18
C ILE A 2 -5.77 -19.62 19.32
N LEU A 3 -5.04 -18.91 18.47
CA LEU A 3 -5.58 -17.99 17.47
C LEU A 3 -5.33 -18.65 16.12
N ASP A 4 -6.36 -19.12 15.44
CA ASP A 4 -6.25 -19.61 14.07
C ASP A 4 -7.37 -18.97 13.28
N SER A 5 -7.02 -18.02 12.42
CA SER A 5 -7.98 -17.39 11.55
C SER A 5 -8.09 -18.09 10.21
N PRO A 6 -9.30 -18.22 9.65
CA PRO A 6 -9.40 -18.54 8.24
C PRO A 6 -8.87 -17.34 7.42
N TRP A 7 -8.62 -17.61 6.14
CA TRP A 7 -8.26 -16.57 5.19
C TRP A 7 -9.36 -15.52 5.11
N THR A 8 -9.01 -14.29 5.44
CA THR A 8 -9.92 -13.13 5.47
C THR A 8 -9.51 -12.16 4.39
N GLU A 9 -10.46 -11.72 3.57
CA GLU A 9 -10.21 -10.71 2.54
C GLU A 9 -9.99 -9.33 3.18
N LEU A 10 -8.88 -8.69 2.82
CA LEU A 10 -8.51 -7.34 3.25
C LEU A 10 -9.14 -6.30 2.32
N ALA A 11 -10.47 -6.22 2.33
CA ALA A 11 -11.20 -5.23 1.56
C ALA A 11 -10.87 -3.81 2.05
N GLY A 12 -10.07 -3.05 1.28
CA GLY A 12 -9.80 -1.64 1.54
C GLY A 12 -8.62 -1.32 2.47
N VAL A 13 -7.89 -2.32 2.96
CA VAL A 13 -6.69 -2.09 3.81
C VAL A 13 -5.44 -1.82 2.97
N SER A 14 -5.41 -2.32 1.72
CA SER A 14 -4.34 -2.03 0.79
C SER A 14 -4.47 -0.60 0.27
N ARG A 15 -3.68 0.31 0.83
CA ARG A 15 -3.56 1.67 0.28
C ARG A 15 -2.51 1.64 -0.82
N PRO A 16 -2.81 2.18 -2.02
CA PRO A 16 -1.75 2.45 -2.97
C PRO A 16 -0.78 3.42 -2.28
N ASP A 17 0.50 3.05 -2.18
CA ASP A 17 1.54 3.95 -1.69
C ASP A 17 1.68 5.09 -2.72
N ILE A 18 0.92 6.16 -2.50
CA ILE A 18 1.10 7.41 -3.20
C ILE A 18 2.24 8.11 -2.48
N SER A 19 3.47 7.70 -2.80
CA SER A 19 4.65 8.32 -2.23
C SER A 19 4.58 9.84 -2.45
N ALA A 20 5.04 10.63 -1.47
CA ALA A 20 5.04 12.10 -1.56
C ALA A 20 5.69 12.61 -2.87
N TRP A 21 6.62 11.84 -3.42
CA TRP A 21 7.23 12.07 -4.72
C TRP A 21 6.24 12.09 -5.89
N LYS A 22 5.19 11.25 -5.88
CA LYS A 22 4.13 11.26 -6.91
C LYS A 22 3.40 12.61 -6.94
N TRP A 23 3.13 13.19 -5.77
CA TRP A 23 2.53 14.53 -5.67
C TRP A 23 3.44 15.60 -6.24
N VAL A 24 4.75 15.54 -5.95
CA VAL A 24 5.73 16.47 -6.52
C VAL A 24 5.73 16.39 -8.04
N VAL A 25 5.68 15.19 -8.62
CA VAL A 25 5.66 15.01 -10.07
C VAL A 25 4.36 15.52 -10.69
N ILE A 26 3.20 15.27 -10.07
CA ILE A 26 1.91 15.79 -10.53
C ILE A 26 1.91 17.32 -10.52
N VAL A 27 2.39 17.94 -9.43
CA VAL A 27 2.48 19.40 -9.30
C VAL A 27 3.45 19.98 -10.33
N ALA A 28 4.62 19.35 -10.51
CA ALA A 28 5.59 19.76 -11.52
C ALA A 28 5.00 19.69 -12.94
N ALA A 29 4.26 18.62 -13.27
CA ALA A 29 3.59 18.48 -14.56
C ALA A 29 2.51 19.56 -14.76
N MET A 30 1.70 19.87 -13.74
CA MET A 30 0.72 20.97 -13.80
C MET A 30 1.39 22.33 -14.04
N LEU A 31 2.49 22.62 -13.35
CA LEU A 31 3.26 23.84 -13.57
C LEU A 31 3.80 23.90 -14.99
N LEU A 32 4.40 22.82 -15.48
CA LEU A 32 4.97 22.74 -16.83
C LEU A 32 3.88 22.98 -17.90
N LEU A 33 2.69 22.40 -17.73
CA LEU A 33 1.54 22.61 -18.62
C LEU A 33 0.94 24.02 -18.55
N SER A 34 1.20 24.80 -17.48
CA SER A 34 0.72 26.18 -17.33
C SER A 34 1.62 27.23 -18.00
N VAL A 35 2.92 26.92 -18.19
CA VAL A 35 3.90 27.83 -18.83
C VAL A 35 3.47 28.32 -20.22
N PRO A 36 2.95 27.48 -21.13
CA PRO A 36 2.50 27.93 -22.44
C PRO A 36 1.38 28.97 -22.37
N ILE A 37 0.48 28.83 -21.40
CA ILE A 37 -0.66 29.74 -21.22
C ILE A 37 -0.16 31.11 -20.75
N MET A 38 0.79 31.14 -19.81
CA MET A 38 1.41 32.39 -19.36
C MET A 38 2.15 33.09 -20.50
N VAL A 39 2.97 32.36 -21.27
CA VAL A 39 3.71 32.90 -22.42
C VAL A 39 2.76 33.36 -23.53
N TRP A 40 1.68 32.63 -23.78
CA TRP A 40 0.65 33.00 -24.74
C TRP A 40 -0.02 34.32 -24.34
N LYS A 41 -0.47 34.45 -23.09
CA LYS A 41 -1.14 35.64 -22.59
C LYS A 41 -0.29 36.90 -22.74
N GLU A 42 0.99 36.83 -22.42
CA GLU A 42 1.90 37.98 -22.55
C GLU A 42 2.10 38.37 -24.02
N ARG A 43 2.18 37.39 -24.92
CA ARG A 43 2.42 37.62 -26.35
C ARG A 43 1.20 38.13 -27.11
N TRP A 44 -0.01 37.83 -26.66
CA TRP A 44 -1.23 38.40 -27.25
C TRP A 44 -1.33 39.93 -27.10
N ARG A 45 -0.63 40.51 -26.12
CA ARG A 45 -0.51 41.98 -26.00
C ARG A 45 0.24 42.64 -27.17
N VAL A 46 1.02 41.88 -27.93
CA VAL A 46 1.91 42.38 -29.01
C VAL A 46 1.38 42.01 -30.41
N ALA A 47 0.06 41.86 -30.57
CA ALA A 47 -0.58 41.52 -31.86
C ALA A 47 0.03 40.27 -32.54
N TRP A 48 0.28 39.23 -31.75
CA TRP A 48 0.88 37.99 -32.22
C TRP A 48 -0.01 37.25 -33.22
N ARG A 49 0.52 36.96 -34.43
CA ARG A 49 -0.22 36.23 -35.47
C ARG A 49 -0.67 34.85 -34.99
N TRP A 50 -1.92 34.50 -35.28
CA TRP A 50 -2.53 33.23 -34.86
C TRP A 50 -1.72 31.99 -35.28
N SER A 51 -1.17 31.96 -36.50
CA SER A 51 -0.36 30.83 -37.00
C SER A 51 0.88 30.53 -36.14
N LYS A 52 1.51 31.56 -35.57
CA LYS A 52 2.65 31.39 -34.66
C LYS A 52 2.22 30.85 -33.29
N SER A 53 0.97 31.08 -32.88
CA SER A 53 0.43 30.51 -31.63
C SER A 53 0.20 29.01 -31.79
N VAL A 54 -0.39 28.58 -32.91
CA VAL A 54 -0.62 27.15 -33.21
C VAL A 54 0.69 26.36 -33.20
N LEU A 55 1.73 26.85 -33.90
CA LEU A 55 3.05 26.21 -33.92
C LEU A 55 3.68 26.08 -32.52
N PHE A 56 3.48 27.09 -31.66
CA PHE A 56 3.98 27.05 -30.29
C PHE A 56 3.30 25.96 -29.45
N PHE A 57 1.98 25.82 -29.53
CA PHE A 57 1.26 24.75 -28.80
C PHE A 57 1.61 23.36 -29.32
N VAL A 58 1.71 23.19 -30.64
CA VAL A 58 2.12 21.91 -31.24
C VAL A 58 3.54 21.54 -30.80
N GLY A 59 4.49 22.47 -30.90
CA GLY A 59 5.87 22.24 -30.44
C GLY A 59 5.96 21.93 -28.95
N PHE A 60 5.18 22.63 -28.13
CA PHE A 60 5.11 22.36 -26.70
C PHE A 60 4.53 20.98 -26.40
N LEU A 61 3.41 20.59 -27.02
CA LEU A 61 2.82 19.26 -26.82
C LEU A 61 3.75 18.13 -27.26
N CYS A 62 4.47 18.29 -28.37
CA CYS A 62 5.45 17.31 -28.84
C CYS A 62 6.60 17.07 -27.84
N ILE A 63 6.95 18.06 -27.02
CA ILE A 63 8.00 17.94 -26.00
C ILE A 63 7.40 17.52 -24.64
N ALA A 64 6.26 18.10 -24.27
CA ALA A 64 5.63 17.85 -22.97
C ALA A 64 5.09 16.42 -22.86
N ILE A 65 4.49 15.87 -23.92
CA ILE A 65 3.90 14.52 -23.88
C ILE A 65 4.96 13.44 -23.58
N PRO A 66 6.12 13.37 -24.27
CA PRO A 66 7.16 12.39 -23.94
C PRO A 66 7.74 12.55 -22.53
N VAL A 67 7.92 13.79 -22.06
CA VAL A 67 8.45 14.07 -20.70
C VAL A 67 7.46 13.57 -19.63
N VAL A 68 6.16 13.84 -19.81
CA VAL A 68 5.12 13.37 -18.90
C VAL A 68 4.94 11.86 -18.99
N ALA A 69 4.92 11.28 -20.19
CA ALA A 69 4.75 9.84 -20.40
C ALA A 69 5.96 9.03 -19.87
N GLY A 70 7.19 9.49 -20.13
CA GLY A 70 8.41 8.89 -19.60
C GLY A 70 8.51 9.01 -18.08
N GLY A 71 8.18 10.19 -17.54
CA GLY A 71 8.14 10.40 -16.09
C GLY A 71 7.07 9.56 -15.40
N ALA A 72 5.87 9.47 -15.98
CA ALA A 72 4.79 8.65 -15.44
C ALA A 72 5.10 7.15 -15.53
N GLY A 73 5.71 6.67 -16.62
CA GLY A 73 6.09 5.26 -16.77
C GLY A 73 7.00 4.75 -15.66
N VAL A 74 7.97 5.57 -15.21
CA VAL A 74 8.88 5.24 -14.09
C VAL A 74 8.15 5.22 -12.74
N ILE A 75 7.06 5.97 -12.60
CA ILE A 75 6.31 6.10 -11.34
C ILE A 75 5.18 5.05 -11.21
N ILE A 76 4.73 4.52 -12.35
CA ILE A 76 3.65 3.52 -12.40
C ILE A 76 4.20 2.09 -12.25
N GLY A 77 5.50 1.90 -12.46
CA GLY A 77 6.21 0.65 -12.21
C GLY A 77 5.97 0.18 -10.78
N ASP A 78 5.21 -0.91 -10.67
CA ASP A 78 4.82 -1.67 -9.48
C ASP A 78 5.25 -1.09 -8.13
N THR A 79 4.57 -0.02 -7.69
CA THR A 79 4.55 0.26 -6.27
C THR A 79 3.80 -0.89 -5.61
N TYR A 80 4.55 -1.75 -4.91
CA TYR A 80 4.00 -2.76 -4.01
C TYR A 80 2.90 -2.12 -3.18
N ALA A 81 1.73 -2.76 -3.15
CA ALA A 81 0.70 -2.32 -2.22
C ALA A 81 1.26 -2.53 -0.82
N LYS A 82 1.05 -1.55 0.04
CA LYS A 82 1.47 -1.62 1.44
C LYS A 82 0.24 -1.65 2.31
N ALA A 83 0.33 -2.39 3.40
CA ALA A 83 -0.73 -2.49 4.39
C ALA A 83 -0.15 -2.18 5.77
N ASP A 84 -0.86 -1.37 6.56
CA ASP A 84 -0.48 -1.18 7.96
C ASP A 84 -0.89 -2.42 8.75
N VAL A 85 0.03 -2.96 9.55
CA VAL A 85 -0.21 -4.15 10.36
C VAL A 85 -1.37 -3.93 11.33
N ASP A 86 -1.54 -2.72 11.87
CA ASP A 86 -2.61 -2.41 12.82
C ASP A 86 -3.98 -2.58 12.17
N ASP A 87 -4.13 -2.07 10.94
CA ASP A 87 -5.36 -2.18 10.15
C ASP A 87 -5.63 -3.64 9.73
N VAL A 88 -4.59 -4.38 9.33
CA VAL A 88 -4.71 -5.80 8.94
C VAL A 88 -5.14 -6.67 10.12
N VAL A 89 -4.47 -6.51 11.27
CA VAL A 89 -4.79 -7.27 12.49
C VAL A 89 -6.19 -6.92 12.99
N ALA A 90 -6.55 -5.63 13.00
CA ALA A 90 -7.88 -5.19 13.37
C ALA A 90 -8.96 -5.80 12.47
N GLN A 91 -8.74 -5.82 11.16
CA GLN A 91 -9.67 -6.41 10.20
C GLN A 91 -9.83 -7.92 10.44
N VAL A 92 -8.75 -8.67 10.58
CA VAL A 92 -8.79 -10.13 10.84
C VAL A 92 -9.54 -10.44 12.15
N LEU A 93 -9.26 -9.69 13.21
CA LEU A 93 -9.92 -9.85 14.51
C LEU A 93 -11.40 -9.41 14.51
N SER A 94 -11.78 -8.47 13.63
CA SER A 94 -13.17 -7.99 13.53
C SER A 94 -14.10 -8.95 12.80
N VAL A 95 -13.61 -9.67 11.80
CA VAL A 95 -14.44 -10.54 10.96
C VAL A 95 -14.81 -11.82 11.71
N HIS A 96 -13.94 -12.27 12.61
CA HIS A 96 -14.10 -13.55 13.29
C HIS A 96 -14.18 -13.36 14.80
N PRO A 97 -15.18 -13.96 15.47
CA PRO A 97 -15.38 -13.81 16.89
C PRO A 97 -14.34 -14.61 17.69
N TYR A 98 -13.12 -14.07 17.83
CA TYR A 98 -12.13 -14.63 18.74
C TYR A 98 -12.39 -14.22 20.18
N SER A 99 -11.73 -14.95 21.07
CA SER A 99 -11.60 -14.62 22.48
C SER A 99 -10.80 -13.33 22.72
N VAL A 100 -9.95 -12.93 21.78
CA VAL A 100 -9.29 -11.62 21.72
C VAL A 100 -10.16 -10.67 20.91
N ALA A 101 -10.56 -9.55 21.52
CA ALA A 101 -11.44 -8.55 20.91
C ALA A 101 -10.68 -7.41 20.24
N ARG A 102 -9.47 -7.09 20.73
CA ARG A 102 -8.63 -6.02 20.19
C ARG A 102 -7.15 -6.37 20.38
N ALA A 103 -6.32 -6.00 19.41
CA ALA A 103 -4.87 -6.02 19.53
C ALA A 103 -4.33 -4.60 19.75
N THR A 104 -3.27 -4.49 20.52
CA THR A 104 -2.55 -3.25 20.82
C THR A 104 -1.05 -3.54 20.91
N ALA A 105 -0.22 -2.51 20.73
CA ALA A 105 1.24 -2.65 20.77
C ALA A 105 1.75 -3.77 19.85
N ILE A 106 1.33 -3.73 18.59
CA ILE A 106 1.74 -4.70 17.59
C ILE A 106 3.18 -4.39 17.17
N VAL A 107 4.03 -5.41 17.25
CA VAL A 107 5.44 -5.36 16.87
C VAL A 107 5.65 -6.41 15.79
N VAL A 108 6.04 -5.97 14.60
CA VAL A 108 6.41 -6.85 13.49
C VAL A 108 7.88 -7.24 13.65
N GLY A 109 8.16 -8.54 13.54
CA GLY A 109 9.52 -9.07 13.52
C GLY A 109 10.27 -8.61 12.26
N PRO A 110 11.61 -8.55 12.31
CA PRO A 110 12.41 -8.13 11.17
C PRO A 110 12.19 -9.07 9.98
N SER A 111 11.86 -8.49 8.83
CA SER A 111 11.66 -9.18 7.55
C SER A 111 12.13 -8.26 6.42
N GLU A 112 12.62 -8.84 5.32
CA GLU A 112 12.97 -8.07 4.12
C GLU A 112 11.76 -7.37 3.48
N ASN A 113 10.56 -7.88 3.77
CA ASN A 113 9.28 -7.40 3.23
C ASN A 113 8.46 -6.57 4.24
N ALA A 114 9.08 -6.15 5.36
CA ALA A 114 8.42 -5.34 6.38
C ALA A 114 9.28 -4.14 6.77
N ALA A 115 8.69 -2.95 6.77
CA ALA A 115 9.31 -1.70 7.20
C ALA A 115 8.56 -1.15 8.42
N GLY A 116 8.96 -1.57 9.62
CA GLY A 116 8.30 -1.17 10.86
C GLY A 116 6.89 -1.77 10.97
N SER A 117 5.85 -0.93 11.04
CA SER A 117 4.44 -1.35 11.06
C SER A 117 3.87 -1.61 9.66
N VAL A 118 4.65 -1.35 8.60
CA VAL A 118 4.17 -1.44 7.22
C VAL A 118 4.61 -2.75 6.60
N LEU A 119 3.64 -3.51 6.09
CA LEU A 119 3.82 -4.81 5.46
C LEU A 119 3.73 -4.66 3.94
N ASP A 120 4.63 -5.31 3.23
CA ASP A 120 4.53 -5.44 1.78
C ASP A 120 3.46 -6.48 1.42
N VAL A 121 2.61 -6.14 0.45
CA VAL A 121 1.63 -7.06 -0.10
C VAL A 121 2.30 -7.88 -1.20
N PRO A 122 2.23 -9.22 -1.14
CA PRO A 122 2.87 -10.09 -2.12
C PRO A 122 2.39 -9.84 -3.55
N TYR A 123 3.27 -10.17 -4.49
CA TYR A 123 2.93 -10.18 -5.90
C TYR A 123 2.11 -11.42 -6.26
N GLN A 124 1.63 -11.51 -7.50
CA GLN A 124 0.62 -12.47 -7.94
C GLN A 124 0.98 -13.92 -7.57
N GLY A 125 0.14 -14.58 -6.76
CA GLY A 125 0.34 -15.99 -6.38
C GLY A 125 1.41 -16.23 -5.31
N GLU A 126 2.01 -15.17 -4.75
CA GLU A 126 2.94 -15.28 -3.63
C GLU A 126 2.22 -15.14 -2.28
N GLY A 127 2.81 -15.77 -1.26
CA GLY A 127 2.43 -15.61 0.14
C GLY A 127 3.66 -15.19 0.94
N ILE A 128 3.51 -14.20 1.82
CA ILE A 128 4.56 -13.75 2.73
C ILE A 128 4.07 -13.93 4.16
N ASP A 129 4.91 -14.56 4.98
CA ASP A 129 4.65 -14.77 6.39
C ASP A 129 5.42 -13.75 7.22
N TYR A 130 4.69 -13.07 8.10
CA TYR A 130 5.22 -12.08 9.02
C TYR A 130 5.09 -12.57 10.45
N TRP A 131 6.16 -12.46 11.22
CA TRP A 131 6.11 -12.69 12.66
C TRP A 131 5.59 -11.44 13.34
N ILE A 132 4.54 -11.57 14.15
CA ILE A 132 3.98 -10.45 14.92
C ILE A 132 3.83 -10.84 16.39
N ASP A 133 4.30 -9.95 17.25
CA ASP A 133 4.07 -9.97 18.69
C ASP A 133 3.11 -8.83 19.02
N PHE A 134 2.06 -9.12 19.78
CA PHE A 134 1.08 -8.09 20.14
C PHE A 134 0.44 -8.35 21.50
N THR A 135 -0.16 -7.31 22.05
CA THR A 135 -0.93 -7.39 23.29
C THR A 135 -2.41 -7.45 22.96
N GLY A 136 -3.02 -8.61 23.19
CA GLY A 136 -4.45 -8.83 23.01
C GLY A 136 -5.25 -8.44 24.25
N VAL A 137 -6.42 -7.84 24.05
CA VAL A 137 -7.43 -7.62 25.09
C VAL A 137 -8.56 -8.61 24.88
N THR A 138 -8.84 -9.45 25.87
CA THR A 138 -9.94 -10.41 25.80
C THR A 138 -11.29 -9.70 25.92
N ARG A 139 -12.38 -10.39 25.56
CA ARG A 139 -13.74 -9.87 25.78
C ARG A 139 -14.06 -9.58 27.24
N LEU A 140 -13.34 -10.19 28.18
CA LEU A 140 -13.48 -9.97 29.61
C LEU A 140 -12.64 -8.79 30.10
N GLY A 141 -11.86 -8.14 29.23
CA GLY A 141 -10.98 -7.03 29.57
C GLY A 141 -9.58 -7.44 30.03
N ASP A 142 -9.27 -8.74 30.06
CA ASP A 142 -7.93 -9.21 30.43
C ASP A 142 -6.92 -8.90 29.33
N VAL A 143 -5.74 -8.45 29.75
CA VAL A 143 -4.62 -8.16 28.85
C VAL A 143 -3.71 -9.38 28.79
N VAL A 144 -3.48 -9.92 27.59
CA VAL A 144 -2.68 -11.11 27.36
C VAL A 144 -1.65 -10.90 26.24
N PRO A 145 -0.38 -11.30 26.43
CA PRO A 145 0.59 -11.28 25.35
C PRO A 145 0.28 -12.39 24.35
N CYS A 146 0.41 -12.07 23.07
CA CYS A 146 0.15 -12.94 21.94
C CYS A 146 1.34 -12.93 20.99
N ARG A 147 1.64 -14.10 20.43
CA ARG A 147 2.60 -14.26 19.33
C ARG A 147 1.90 -15.02 18.21
N SER A 148 1.96 -14.48 17.00
CA SER A 148 1.36 -15.10 15.83
C SER A 148 2.17 -14.87 14.57
N THR A 149 1.98 -15.78 13.62
CA THR A 149 2.38 -15.61 12.24
C THR A 149 1.20 -15.04 11.46
N LEU A 150 1.42 -13.91 10.81
CA LEU A 150 0.49 -13.26 9.90
C LEU A 150 0.92 -13.59 8.47
N SER A 151 0.20 -14.50 7.83
CA SER A 151 0.37 -14.84 6.43
C SER A 151 -0.49 -13.93 5.57
N VAL A 152 0.13 -13.19 4.66
CA VAL A 152 -0.55 -12.38 3.65
C VAL A 152 -0.34 -13.05 2.30
N ARG A 153 -1.40 -13.21 1.51
CA ARG A 153 -1.33 -13.79 0.16
C ARG A 153 -2.21 -13.04 -0.82
N ARG A 154 -1.90 -13.18 -2.11
CA ARG A 154 -2.69 -12.61 -3.20
C ARG A 154 -3.08 -13.68 -4.21
N ASP A 155 -4.34 -14.12 -4.14
CA ASP A 155 -4.84 -15.19 -5.00
C ASP A 155 -5.24 -14.62 -6.38
N ASN A 156 -4.82 -15.30 -7.45
CA ASN A 156 -5.28 -15.12 -8.84
C ASN A 156 -5.47 -13.65 -9.23
N ALA A 157 -4.37 -12.93 -9.43
CA ALA A 157 -4.40 -11.57 -9.92
C ALA A 157 -4.16 -11.51 -11.44
N PRO A 158 -5.18 -11.70 -12.31
CA PRO A 158 -5.00 -11.57 -13.74
C PRO A 158 -4.71 -10.10 -14.07
N ARG A 159 -3.42 -9.74 -14.13
CA ARG A 159 -2.90 -8.44 -14.58
C ARG A 159 -3.75 -7.24 -14.14
N GLY A 160 -3.93 -7.08 -12.83
CA GLY A 160 -4.74 -5.99 -12.29
C GLY A 160 -4.36 -5.63 -10.86
N LYS A 161 -4.25 -4.32 -10.58
CA LYS A 161 -3.95 -3.78 -9.24
C LYS A 161 -5.05 -4.06 -8.21
N SER A 162 -6.20 -4.59 -8.62
CA SER A 162 -7.41 -4.79 -7.79
C SER A 162 -7.67 -6.22 -7.33
N ALA A 163 -6.76 -7.17 -7.57
CA ALA A 163 -6.99 -8.52 -7.07
C ALA A 163 -7.01 -8.56 -5.53
N PRO A 164 -7.95 -9.32 -4.93
CA PRO A 164 -8.16 -9.34 -3.49
C PRO A 164 -6.91 -9.85 -2.77
N VAL A 165 -6.62 -9.23 -1.64
CA VAL A 165 -5.52 -9.62 -0.74
C VAL A 165 -6.16 -10.36 0.41
N PHE A 166 -5.62 -11.51 0.77
CA PHE A 166 -6.09 -12.31 1.88
C PHE A 166 -5.04 -12.31 2.98
N ALA A 167 -5.50 -12.27 4.23
CA ALA A 167 -4.65 -12.44 5.40
C ALA A 167 -5.17 -13.58 6.28
N ARG A 168 -4.23 -14.28 6.90
CA ARG A 168 -4.47 -15.32 7.88
C ARG A 168 -3.52 -15.14 9.05
N MET A 169 -4.02 -15.33 10.26
CA MET A 169 -3.24 -15.19 11.48
C MET A 169 -3.30 -16.50 12.26
N VAL A 170 -2.13 -17.07 12.55
CA VAL A 170 -2.00 -18.32 13.30
C VAL A 170 -1.04 -18.10 14.45
N GLY A 171 -1.46 -18.36 15.68
CA GLY A 171 -0.67 -18.05 16.85
C GLY A 171 -1.26 -18.53 18.16
N ALA A 172 -0.63 -18.09 19.25
CA ALA A 172 -1.10 -18.37 20.58
C ALA A 172 -0.95 -17.16 21.50
N CYS A 173 -1.94 -16.99 22.37
CA CYS A 173 -1.95 -16.01 23.45
C CYS A 173 -1.86 -16.74 24.80
N GLY A 174 -1.00 -16.25 25.70
CA GLY A 174 -0.81 -16.83 27.02
C GLY A 174 0.48 -16.38 27.72
N ARG A 175 0.55 -16.64 29.03
CA ARG A 175 1.78 -16.40 29.81
C ARG A 175 2.78 -17.50 29.47
N GLY A 176 3.90 -17.14 28.84
CA GLY A 176 5.00 -18.06 28.53
C GLY A 176 4.93 -18.73 27.16
N THR A 177 4.29 -18.10 26.17
CA THR A 177 4.19 -18.63 24.81
C THR A 177 5.59 -18.98 24.25
N PRO A 178 5.92 -20.27 24.05
CA PRO A 178 7.18 -20.66 23.43
C PRO A 178 7.19 -20.24 21.95
N PRO A 179 8.35 -20.07 21.32
CA PRO A 179 8.43 -19.76 19.89
C PRO A 179 7.73 -20.87 19.09
N LEU A 180 6.75 -20.50 18.26
CA LEU A 180 6.15 -21.42 17.30
C LEU A 180 7.22 -21.78 16.27
N THR A 181 7.59 -23.05 16.18
CA THR A 181 8.35 -23.58 15.04
C THR A 181 7.40 -23.68 13.86
N VAL A 182 7.52 -22.77 12.90
CA VAL A 182 6.83 -22.89 11.60
C VAL A 182 7.48 -24.02 10.83
N GLU A 183 6.72 -25.08 10.61
CA GLU A 183 7.06 -26.15 9.68
C GLU A 183 6.93 -25.56 8.28
N ARG A 184 8.06 -25.26 7.63
CA ARG A 184 8.09 -24.89 6.20
C ARG A 184 7.63 -26.11 5.41
N THR A 185 6.36 -26.12 5.00
CA THR A 185 5.82 -27.03 3.98
C THR A 185 5.97 -26.43 2.60
#